data_AF-A0A5B8LEV1-F1
#
_entry.id   AF-A0A5B8LEV1-F1
#
_cell.length_a   1.000
_cell.length_b   1.000
_cell.length_c   1.000
_cell.angle_alpha   90.00
_cell.angle_beta   90.00
_cell.angle_gamma   90.00
#
_symmetry.space_group_name_H-M   'P 1'
#
loop_
_entity.id
_entity.type
_entity.pdbx_description
1 polymer ?
#
loop_
_entity_poly.entity_id
_entity_poly.type
_entity_poly.pdbx_seq_one_letter_code
_entity_poly.pdbx_strand_id
1 'polypeptide(L)'
;MSQKPPPFFDLVSRQFDLLRERRELLLTEIAAIDQKLLVAANALGLTPEEIEAPAPAPRLEKRVDARSAGTMSGWVRDFFKTADRGYTRTELREVIANHDPAFADALRKNMNGFYNLVGRAIGREEIKDVRGVLYPFDRAPIDDDEQEEDQSPSLPLADNVTPIIPAERAR
;
A
#
# COMPACT_ATOMS: atom_id res chain seq x y z
N MET A 1 0.82 -9.99 49.59
CA MET A 1 1.73 -10.21 48.45
C MET A 1 1.03 -9.71 47.20
N SER A 2 1.37 -8.52 46.69
CA SER A 2 0.78 -8.01 45.46
C SER A 2 1.39 -8.73 44.27
N GLN A 3 0.62 -9.62 43.64
CA GLN A 3 1.00 -10.18 42.35
C GLN A 3 1.00 -9.04 41.33
N LYS A 4 2.16 -8.81 40.71
CA LYS A 4 2.28 -7.83 39.62
C LYS A 4 1.51 -8.39 38.42
N PRO A 5 0.56 -7.65 37.84
CA PRO A 5 -0.24 -8.16 36.73
C PRO A 5 0.69 -8.55 35.56
N PRO A 6 0.34 -9.60 34.79
CA PRO A 6 1.13 -10.02 33.64
C PRO A 6 1.30 -8.87 32.63
N PRO A 7 2.41 -8.82 31.88
CA PRO A 7 2.73 -7.70 30.97
C PRO A 7 1.67 -7.46 29.88
N PHE A 8 0.88 -8.48 29.54
CA PHE A 8 -0.27 -8.36 28.64
C PHE A 8 -1.39 -7.48 29.22
N PHE A 9 -1.67 -7.59 30.53
CA PHE A 9 -2.67 -6.75 31.19
C PHE A 9 -2.22 -5.29 31.23
N ASP A 10 -0.93 -5.02 31.44
CA ASP A 10 -0.37 -3.66 31.35
C ASP A 10 -0.53 -3.07 29.93
N LEU A 11 -0.34 -3.89 28.88
CA LEU A 11 -0.52 -3.46 27.50
C LEU A 11 -2.00 -3.15 27.19
N VAL A 12 -2.92 -4.03 27.60
CA VAL A 12 -4.36 -3.85 27.39
C VAL A 12 -4.89 -2.67 28.20
N SER A 13 -4.44 -2.48 29.44
CA SER A 13 -4.79 -1.30 30.25
C SER A 13 -4.33 -0.01 29.60
N ARG A 14 -3.10 0.05 29.05
CA ARG A 14 -2.63 1.22 28.30
C ARG A 14 -3.46 1.48 27.04
N GLN A 15 -3.83 0.43 26.30
CA GLN A 15 -4.72 0.59 25.14
C GLN A 15 -6.10 1.13 25.54
N PHE A 16 -6.64 0.66 26.67
CA PHE A 16 -7.91 1.13 27.21
C PHE A 16 -7.83 2.60 27.64
N ASP A 17 -6.75 3.00 28.31
CA ASP A 17 -6.52 4.40 28.71
C ASP A 17 -6.39 5.30 27.49
N LEU A 18 -5.67 4.89 26.45
CA LEU A 18 -5.59 5.62 25.17
C LEU A 18 -6.95 5.78 24.49
N LEU A 19 -7.77 4.73 24.48
CA LEU A 19 -9.13 4.79 23.93
C LEU A 19 -10.03 5.72 24.75
N ARG A 20 -9.85 5.73 26.08
CA ARG A 20 -10.57 6.60 26.99
C ARG A 20 -10.20 8.07 26.77
N GLU A 21 -8.91 8.39 26.67
CA GLU A 21 -8.43 9.74 26.34
C GLU A 21 -8.97 10.19 24.97
N ARG A 22 -8.92 9.31 23.97
CA ARG A 22 -9.46 9.61 22.64
C ARG A 22 -10.97 9.84 22.67
N ARG A 23 -11.71 9.11 23.50
CA ARG A 23 -13.15 9.34 23.73
C ARG A 23 -13.41 10.70 24.35
N GLU A 24 -12.64 11.10 25.37
CA GLU A 24 -12.79 12.41 26.01
C GLU A 24 -12.48 13.57 25.05
N LEU A 25 -11.47 13.40 24.20
CA LEU A 25 -11.15 14.35 23.14
C LEU A 25 -12.29 14.48 22.12
N LEU A 26 -12.83 13.36 21.64
CA LEU A 26 -13.97 13.36 20.72
C LEU A 26 -15.22 14.00 21.32
N LEU A 27 -15.50 13.76 22.61
CA LEU A 27 -16.62 14.42 23.30
C LEU A 27 -16.43 15.94 23.39
N THR A 28 -15.20 16.39 23.60
CA THR A 28 -14.86 17.81 23.61
C THR A 28 -15.03 18.44 22.22
N GLU A 29 -14.60 17.73 21.17
CA GLU A 29 -14.79 18.17 19.78
C GLU A 29 -16.27 18.26 19.41
N ILE A 30 -17.09 17.29 19.82
CA ILE A 30 -18.55 17.31 19.62
C ILE A 30 -19.16 18.54 20.30
N ALA A 31 -18.82 18.81 21.56
CA ALA A 31 -19.33 19.98 22.27
C ALA A 31 -18.93 21.30 21.58
N ALA A 32 -17.73 21.38 21.01
CA ALA A 32 -17.29 22.53 20.24
C ALA A 32 -18.05 22.68 18.90
N ILE A 33 -18.44 21.57 18.27
CA ILE A 33 -19.29 21.57 17.07
C ILE A 33 -20.70 22.01 17.43
N ASP A 34 -21.28 21.51 18.52
CA ASP A 34 -22.62 21.91 18.98
C ASP A 34 -22.69 23.41 19.27
N GLN A 35 -21.66 23.97 19.89
CA GLN A 35 -21.57 25.42 20.11
C GLN A 35 -21.54 26.21 18.79
N LYS A 36 -20.81 25.71 17.78
CA LYS A 36 -20.78 26.35 16.44
C LYS A 36 -22.14 26.25 15.74
N LEU A 37 -22.81 25.11 15.85
CA LEU A 37 -24.16 24.92 15.32
C LEU A 37 -25.16 25.86 15.98
N LEU A 38 -25.09 26.03 17.31
CA LEU A 38 -25.93 26.98 18.04
C LEU A 38 -25.72 28.42 17.57
N VAL A 39 -24.46 28.83 17.37
CA VAL A 39 -24.13 30.17 16.85
C VAL A 39 -24.66 30.35 15.42
N ALA A 40 -24.50 29.34 14.56
CA ALA A 40 -25.01 29.37 13.19
C ALA A 40 -26.55 29.40 13.15
N ALA A 41 -27.23 28.63 14.01
CA ALA A 41 -28.69 28.59 14.13
C ALA A 41 -29.25 29.94 14.54
N ASN A 42 -28.68 30.53 15.60
CA ASN A 42 -29.06 31.85 16.07
C ASN A 42 -28.85 32.94 15.00
N ALA A 43 -27.79 32.84 14.19
CA ALA A 43 -27.55 33.77 13.08
C ALA A 43 -28.58 33.65 11.96
N LEU A 44 -29.20 32.48 11.79
CA LEU A 44 -30.21 32.21 10.76
C LEU A 44 -31.65 32.32 11.30
N GLY A 45 -31.84 32.59 12.60
CA GLY A 45 -33.15 32.63 13.24
C GLY A 45 -33.82 31.25 13.35
N LEU A 46 -33.02 30.18 13.30
CA LEU A 46 -33.43 28.78 13.39
C LEU A 46 -33.01 28.18 14.73
N THR A 47 -33.64 27.08 15.11
CA THR A 47 -33.14 26.21 16.19
C THR A 47 -32.09 25.24 15.62
N PRO A 48 -31.12 24.75 16.43
CA PRO A 48 -30.11 23.79 15.96
C PRO A 48 -30.70 22.51 15.35
N GLU A 49 -31.90 22.13 15.79
CA GLU A 49 -32.64 20.95 15.31
C GLU A 49 -33.27 21.16 13.92
N GLU A 50 -33.51 22.42 13.54
CA GLU A 50 -34.00 22.83 12.22
C GLU A 50 -32.88 23.01 11.19
N ILE A 51 -31.61 23.04 11.64
CA ILE A 51 -30.47 22.96 10.73
C ILE A 51 -30.34 21.51 10.27
N GLU A 52 -30.97 21.19 9.15
CA GLU A 52 -30.71 19.94 8.44
C GLU A 52 -29.20 19.87 8.17
N ALA A 53 -28.54 18.84 8.72
CA ALA A 53 -27.15 18.58 8.42
C ALA A 53 -27.04 18.52 6.89
N PRO A 54 -26.14 19.32 6.26
CA PRO A 54 -26.01 19.27 4.81
C PRO A 54 -25.83 17.80 4.44
N ALA A 55 -26.72 17.30 3.58
CA ALA A 55 -26.68 15.91 3.11
C ALA A 55 -25.22 15.58 2.89
N PRO A 56 -24.68 14.50 3.52
CA PRO A 56 -23.26 14.24 3.54
C PRO A 56 -22.79 14.40 2.11
N ALA A 57 -21.98 15.44 1.86
CA ALA A 57 -21.55 15.76 0.51
C ALA A 57 -21.14 14.43 -0.08
N PRO A 58 -21.76 13.97 -1.19
CA PRO A 58 -21.62 12.60 -1.64
C PRO A 58 -20.13 12.33 -1.57
N ARG A 59 -19.73 11.40 -0.68
CA ARG A 59 -18.32 10.97 -0.61
C ARG A 59 -17.98 10.82 -2.07
N LEU A 60 -17.04 11.62 -2.58
CA LEU A 60 -16.72 11.58 -3.99
C LEU A 60 -16.34 10.12 -4.23
N GLU A 61 -17.31 9.34 -4.71
CA GLU A 61 -17.11 8.02 -5.24
C GLU A 61 -16.16 8.33 -6.34
N LYS A 62 -14.88 8.07 -6.01
CA LYS A 62 -13.67 8.37 -6.76
C LYS A 62 -14.10 8.40 -8.22
N ARG A 63 -14.34 9.61 -8.76
CA ARG A 63 -15.03 9.76 -10.04
C ARG A 63 -14.35 8.77 -10.95
N VAL A 64 -15.09 7.76 -11.41
CA VAL A 64 -14.63 6.97 -12.53
C VAL A 64 -14.74 7.97 -13.67
N ASP A 65 -13.71 8.82 -13.77
CA ASP A 65 -13.65 9.88 -14.76
C ASP A 65 -13.82 9.16 -16.09
N ALA A 66 -14.75 9.59 -16.92
CA ALA A 66 -14.84 9.14 -18.31
C ALA A 66 -13.51 9.42 -19.08
N ARG A 67 -12.59 10.21 -18.50
CA ARG A 67 -11.19 10.36 -18.96
C ARG A 67 -10.31 9.15 -18.66
N SER A 68 -10.63 8.33 -17.67
CA SER A 68 -9.80 7.20 -17.26
C SER A 68 -9.80 6.07 -18.29
N ALA A 69 -10.87 5.94 -19.09
CA ALA A 69 -10.95 5.04 -20.24
C ALA A 69 -9.89 5.31 -21.34
N GLY A 70 -9.20 6.46 -21.29
CA GLY A 70 -8.10 6.81 -22.21
C GLY A 70 -6.78 7.18 -21.53
N THR A 71 -6.63 6.94 -20.21
CA THR A 71 -5.38 7.24 -19.50
C THR A 71 -4.56 5.97 -19.28
N MET A 72 -3.23 6.07 -19.37
CA MET A 72 -2.31 4.95 -19.08
C MET A 72 -2.63 4.28 -17.74
N SER A 73 -3.01 5.05 -16.71
CA SER A 73 -3.36 4.51 -15.39
C SER A 73 -4.67 3.71 -15.36
N GLY A 74 -5.67 4.12 -16.15
CA GLY A 74 -6.93 3.37 -16.26
C GLY A 74 -6.72 2.09 -17.06
N TRP A 75 -6.00 2.22 -18.18
CA TRP A 75 -5.64 1.07 -19.00
C TRP A 75 -4.82 0.02 -18.24
N VAL A 76 -3.77 0.42 -17.51
CA VAL A 76 -2.96 -0.51 -16.71
C VAL A 76 -3.82 -1.24 -15.67
N ARG A 77 -4.74 -0.54 -15.02
CA ARG A 77 -5.68 -1.17 -14.08
C ARG A 77 -6.53 -2.23 -14.78
N ASP A 78 -7.13 -1.90 -15.91
CA ASP A 78 -8.02 -2.83 -16.62
C ASP A 78 -7.24 -4.00 -17.25
N PHE A 79 -6.00 -3.77 -17.68
CA PHE A 79 -5.07 -4.80 -18.11
C PHE A 79 -4.79 -5.81 -16.99
N PHE A 80 -4.53 -5.37 -15.76
CA PHE A 80 -4.27 -6.30 -14.65
C PHE A 80 -5.51 -7.06 -14.21
N LYS A 81 -6.74 -6.57 -14.44
CA LYS A 81 -7.95 -7.35 -14.18
C LYS A 81 -8.11 -8.54 -15.13
N THR A 82 -7.62 -8.42 -16.37
CA THR A 82 -7.75 -9.46 -17.40
C THR A 82 -6.47 -10.29 -17.58
N ALA A 83 -5.36 -9.86 -16.97
CA ALA A 83 -4.08 -10.56 -17.02
C ALA A 83 -4.15 -11.95 -16.37
N ASP A 84 -3.74 -12.97 -17.12
CA ASP A 84 -3.67 -14.37 -16.65
C ASP A 84 -2.32 -14.74 -16.00
N ARG A 85 -1.32 -13.86 -16.09
CA ARG A 85 0.01 -14.08 -15.54
C ARG A 85 0.60 -12.83 -14.92
N GLY A 86 1.68 -13.03 -14.18
CA GLY A 86 2.53 -11.94 -13.72
C GLY A 86 3.40 -11.37 -14.85
N TYR A 87 3.74 -10.08 -14.72
CA TYR A 87 4.62 -9.37 -15.62
C TYR A 87 5.76 -8.71 -14.84
N THR A 88 6.98 -8.84 -15.34
CA THR A 88 8.09 -8.02 -14.85
C THR A 88 7.84 -6.55 -15.19
N ARG A 89 8.51 -5.63 -14.48
CA ARG A 89 8.44 -4.19 -14.79
C ARG A 89 8.82 -3.87 -16.24
N THR A 90 9.78 -4.61 -16.80
CA THR A 90 10.24 -4.44 -18.18
C THR A 90 9.20 -4.92 -19.18
N GLU A 91 8.62 -6.11 -18.96
CA GLU A 91 7.54 -6.62 -19.82
C GLU A 91 6.32 -5.70 -19.76
N LEU A 92 5.91 -5.28 -18.57
CA LEU A 92 4.77 -4.37 -18.41
C LEU A 92 4.99 -3.07 -19.20
N ARG A 93 6.20 -2.52 -19.16
CA ARG A 93 6.58 -1.33 -19.93
C ARG A 93 6.43 -1.57 -21.43
N GLU A 94 6.88 -2.71 -21.93
CA GLU A 94 6.78 -3.07 -23.35
C GLU A 94 5.32 -3.25 -23.78
N VAL A 95 4.50 -3.93 -22.98
CA VAL A 95 3.08 -4.09 -23.26
C VAL A 95 2.37 -2.74 -23.29
N ILE A 96 2.63 -1.85 -22.32
CA ILE A 96 2.07 -0.49 -22.31
C ILE A 96 2.51 0.32 -23.54
N ALA A 97 3.80 0.25 -23.90
CA ALA A 97 4.33 0.97 -25.05
C ALA A 97 3.75 0.46 -26.39
N ASN A 98 3.47 -0.84 -26.48
CA ASN A 98 2.90 -1.47 -27.66
C ASN A 98 1.39 -1.25 -27.79
N HIS A 99 0.71 -0.90 -26.69
CA HIS A 99 -0.74 -0.64 -26.72
C HIS A 99 -1.08 0.68 -27.41
N ASP A 100 -0.36 1.77 -27.13
CA ASP A 100 -0.61 3.09 -27.70
C ASP A 100 0.70 3.88 -27.89
N PRO A 101 0.96 4.44 -29.10
CA PRO A 101 2.10 5.31 -29.34
C PRO A 101 2.22 6.49 -28.36
N ALA A 102 1.10 7.06 -27.91
CA ALA A 102 1.10 8.14 -26.92
C ALA A 102 1.62 7.67 -25.56
N PHE A 103 1.38 6.41 -25.20
CA PHE A 103 1.93 5.80 -23.99
C PHE A 103 3.42 5.53 -24.13
N ALA A 104 3.87 5.06 -25.30
CA ALA A 104 5.30 4.91 -25.59
C ALA A 104 6.07 6.23 -25.44
N ASP A 105 5.52 7.33 -25.98
CA ASP A 105 6.12 8.65 -25.85
C ASP A 105 6.11 9.17 -24.41
N ALA A 106 5.04 8.91 -23.65
CA ALA A 106 4.97 9.26 -22.24
C ALA A 106 6.00 8.48 -21.40
N LEU A 107 6.18 7.19 -21.66
CA LEU A 107 7.19 6.35 -21.01
C LEU A 107 8.61 6.82 -21.31
N ARG A 108 8.88 7.22 -22.55
CA ARG A 108 10.18 7.79 -22.95
C ARG A 108 10.48 9.11 -22.25
N LYS A 109 9.48 9.99 -22.14
CA LYS A 109 9.64 11.33 -21.53
C LYS A 109 9.71 11.29 -20.01
N ASN A 110 9.01 10.37 -19.36
CA ASN A 110 8.91 10.33 -17.90
C ASN A 110 8.84 8.89 -17.36
N MET A 111 9.98 8.22 -17.34
CA MET A 111 10.11 6.87 -16.79
C MET A 111 9.82 6.80 -15.28
N ASN A 112 10.10 7.86 -14.53
CA ASN A 112 9.74 7.94 -13.10
C ASN A 112 8.22 7.97 -12.91
N GLY A 113 7.49 8.59 -13.84
CA GLY A 113 6.03 8.59 -13.85
C GLY A 113 5.43 7.17 -13.93
N PHE A 114 6.08 6.27 -14.68
CA PHE A 114 5.69 4.86 -14.74
C PHE A 114 5.90 4.14 -13.41
N TYR A 115 7.06 4.27 -12.76
CA TYR A 115 7.30 3.62 -11.47
C TYR A 115 6.35 4.14 -10.39
N ASN A 116 6.04 5.44 -10.39
CA ASN A 116 5.06 6.03 -9.49
C ASN A 116 3.63 5.49 -9.76
N LEU A 117 3.28 5.23 -11.02
CA LEU A 117 2.01 4.63 -11.40
C LEU A 117 1.90 3.20 -10.88
N VAL A 118 2.96 2.40 -11.07
CA VAL A 118 3.04 1.02 -10.53
C VAL A 118 2.97 1.03 -8.99
N GLY A 119 3.74 1.90 -8.33
CA GLY A 119 3.72 2.01 -6.87
C GLY A 119 2.36 2.42 -6.29
N ARG A 120 1.63 3.31 -6.98
CA ARG A 120 0.25 3.67 -6.61
C ARG A 120 -0.73 2.52 -6.82
N ALA A 121 -0.53 1.69 -7.84
CA ALA A 121 -1.37 0.52 -8.06
C ALA A 121 -1.15 -0.55 -6.99
N ILE A 122 0.10 -0.74 -6.55
CA ILE A 122 0.43 -1.59 -5.39
C ILE A 122 -0.23 -1.05 -4.12
N GLY A 123 -0.06 0.24 -3.81
CA GLY A 123 -0.67 0.86 -2.61
C GLY A 123 -2.20 0.93 -2.63
N ARG A 124 -2.85 0.60 -3.75
CA ARG A 124 -4.31 0.49 -3.87
C ARG A 124 -4.80 -0.95 -3.88
N GLU A 125 -3.92 -1.92 -3.66
CA GLU A 125 -4.23 -3.34 -3.72
C GLU A 125 -4.79 -3.76 -5.10
N GLU A 126 -4.41 -3.03 -6.17
CA GLU A 126 -4.79 -3.38 -7.54
C GLU A 126 -3.81 -4.42 -8.13
N ILE A 127 -2.56 -4.42 -7.67
CA ILE A 127 -1.45 -5.27 -8.13
C ILE A 127 -0.63 -5.68 -6.90
N LYS A 128 -0.12 -6.91 -6.86
CA LYS A 128 0.87 -7.37 -5.87
C LYS A 128 2.24 -7.56 -6.55
N ASP A 129 3.30 -7.05 -5.94
CA ASP A 129 4.68 -7.33 -6.37
C ASP A 129 5.18 -8.55 -5.59
N VAL A 130 5.42 -9.66 -6.29
CA VAL A 130 5.98 -10.88 -5.73
C VAL A 130 7.34 -11.12 -6.39
N ARG A 131 8.41 -10.96 -5.61
CA ARG A 131 9.81 -11.18 -6.05
C ARG A 131 10.18 -10.46 -7.36
N GLY A 132 9.63 -9.26 -7.58
CA GLY A 132 9.90 -8.43 -8.78
C GLY A 132 8.97 -8.70 -9.96
N VAL A 133 7.97 -9.56 -9.79
CA VAL A 133 6.92 -9.84 -10.77
C VAL A 133 5.59 -9.27 -10.27
N LEU A 134 4.94 -8.48 -11.12
CA LEU A 134 3.68 -7.81 -10.84
C LEU A 134 2.51 -8.71 -11.22
N TYR A 135 1.72 -9.13 -10.24
CA TYR A 135 0.53 -9.95 -10.41
C TYR A 135 -0.74 -9.15 -10.16
N PRO A 136 -1.87 -9.50 -10.81
CA PRO A 136 -3.19 -9.10 -10.33
C PRO A 136 -3.33 -9.50 -8.86
N PHE A 137 -3.89 -8.63 -8.02
CA PHE A 137 -3.95 -8.86 -6.57
C PHE A 137 -4.58 -10.22 -6.21
N ASP A 138 -5.73 -10.56 -6.82
CA ASP A 138 -6.46 -11.80 -6.56
C ASP A 138 -5.82 -13.08 -7.13
N ARG A 139 -4.81 -12.93 -8.00
CA ARG A 139 -4.12 -14.04 -8.69
C ARG A 139 -2.65 -14.14 -8.31
N ALA A 140 -2.19 -13.26 -7.43
CA ALA A 140 -0.83 -13.29 -6.98
C ALA A 140 -0.59 -14.58 -6.20
N PRO A 141 0.52 -15.28 -6.44
CA PRO A 141 0.90 -16.37 -5.57
C PRO A 141 0.94 -15.85 -4.12
N ILE A 142 0.40 -16.67 -3.21
CA ILE A 142 0.53 -16.40 -1.77
C ILE A 142 2.03 -16.42 -1.52
N ASP A 143 2.57 -15.30 -1.04
CA ASP A 143 3.92 -15.32 -0.49
C ASP A 143 3.79 -16.05 0.84
N ASP A 144 4.09 -17.34 0.85
CA ASP A 144 4.51 -18.04 2.06
C ASP A 144 5.92 -17.51 2.40
N ASP A 145 6.01 -16.22 2.74
CA ASP A 145 7.18 -15.65 3.39
C ASP A 145 6.85 -15.51 4.89
N GLU A 146 6.51 -16.64 5.52
CA GLU A 146 7.11 -16.99 6.81
C GLU A 146 8.54 -17.49 6.50
N GLN A 147 9.44 -16.57 6.13
CA GLN A 147 10.85 -16.86 6.27
C GLN A 147 11.20 -16.60 7.73
N GLU A 148 11.19 -17.69 8.50
CA GLU A 148 11.90 -17.80 9.78
C GLU A 148 13.28 -17.15 9.62
N GLU A 149 13.47 -16.01 10.28
CA GLU A 149 14.79 -15.48 10.62
C GLU A 149 15.43 -16.42 11.65
N ASP A 150 15.89 -17.59 11.22
CA ASP A 150 16.93 -18.29 11.96
C ASP A 150 17.65 -19.33 11.10
N GLN A 151 18.77 -18.90 10.51
CA GLN A 151 20.00 -19.69 10.51
C GLN A 151 21.13 -18.86 9.93
N SER A 152 21.90 -18.27 10.85
CA SER A 152 23.30 -17.93 10.58
C SER A 152 24.02 -19.19 10.08
N PRO A 153 24.57 -19.25 8.86
CA PRO A 153 25.37 -20.40 8.46
C PRO A 153 26.73 -20.31 9.18
N SER A 154 26.88 -21.08 10.26
CA SER A 154 28.20 -21.39 10.79
C SER A 154 28.91 -22.30 9.78
N LEU A 155 29.77 -21.69 8.95
CA LEU A 155 30.63 -22.38 7.99
C LEU A 155 31.46 -23.47 8.68
N PRO A 156 31.56 -24.69 8.12
CA PRO A 156 32.62 -25.61 8.49
C PRO A 156 33.96 -25.09 7.95
N LEU A 157 34.91 -24.84 8.85
CA LEU A 157 36.30 -24.49 8.52
C LEU A 157 36.99 -25.73 7.92
N ALA A 158 36.92 -25.87 6.59
CA ALA A 158 37.69 -26.88 5.85
C ALA A 158 38.93 -26.21 5.24
N ASP A 159 39.99 -26.07 6.04
CA ASP A 159 41.33 -25.79 5.54
C ASP A 159 42.11 -27.11 5.38
N ASN A 160 42.82 -27.20 4.25
CA ASN A 160 43.71 -28.26 3.77
C ASN A 160 43.08 -29.41 2.97
N VAL A 161 42.93 -29.20 1.65
CA VAL A 161 43.57 -30.07 0.64
C VAL A 161 43.89 -29.22 -0.61
N THR A 162 45.17 -29.17 -0.96
CA THR A 162 45.77 -28.52 -2.14
C THR A 162 45.27 -29.12 -3.47
N PRO A 163 45.16 -28.32 -4.55
CA PRO A 163 45.36 -28.86 -5.89
C PRO A 163 46.43 -28.10 -6.69
N ILE A 164 47.48 -28.80 -7.12
CA ILE A 164 47.74 -29.27 -8.51
C ILE A 164 48.39 -28.21 -9.41
N ILE A 165 49.65 -28.44 -9.78
CA ILE A 165 50.23 -27.96 -11.04
C ILE A 165 50.85 -29.17 -11.75
N PRO A 166 50.34 -29.59 -12.93
CA PRO A 166 51.08 -30.46 -13.83
C PRO A 166 51.81 -29.56 -14.84
N ALA A 167 53.14 -29.50 -14.74
CA ALA A 167 53.97 -28.94 -15.80
C ALA A 167 54.76 -30.10 -16.43
N GLU A 168 54.18 -30.71 -17.47
CA GLU A 168 54.91 -31.64 -18.30
C GLU A 168 55.70 -30.87 -19.37
N ARG A 169 57.03 -31.03 -19.33
CA ARG A 169 58.02 -31.00 -20.42
C ARG A 169 58.11 -29.77 -21.34
N ALA A 170 59.27 -29.11 -21.30
CA ALA A 170 60.17 -29.02 -22.45
C ALA A 170 61.57 -28.44 -22.08
N ARG A 171 62.59 -29.28 -22.32
CA ARG A 171 64.03 -29.00 -22.50
C ARG A 171 64.90 -28.80 -21.26
#